data_AF-A0A7V9G2Q0-F1
#
_entry.id   AF-A0A7V9G2Q0-F1
#
_cell.length_a   1.000
_cell.length_b   1.000
_cell.length_c   1.000
_cell.angle_alpha   90.00
_cell.angle_beta   90.00
_cell.angle_gamma   90.00
#
_symmetry.space_group_name_H-M   'P 1'
#
loop_
_entity.id
_entity.type
_entity.pdbx_description
1 polymer ?
#
loop_
_entity_poly.entity_id
_entity_poly.type
_entity_poly.pdbx_seq_one_letter_code
_entity_poly.pdbx_strand_id
1 'polypeptide(L)'
;MILHYAGNQRHPAGEQAALSWVNDEGRGLIRLLQDGGPILVLQLHGPLPQEHQPIARRTGSRGPSRSSDLWVVVVAWSLPAGFTASEIADITGISTVTVRDALVKLQAIGLVDHDPRRASTYLPCIRRGEVLHTFLTERWSEWRLGTGTPSLRPIYRSFAAIQEWNLLYRRLQPTAIRCFPTGVTALEGGPDTAQRAWLLPSGLDPEVHCYVAAEDTERFAETAQITLLPPDRANGTSSVCLLAADHPAMRLVAHRRAKGFYQPAWPWGLAALDAYDHPDARVRQVADEALRGWITNQSIEIGKHQL
;
A
#
# COMPACT_ATOMS: atom_id res chain seq x y z
N MET A 1 -24.63 22.86 -3.24
CA MET A 1 -24.30 23.19 -1.84
C MET A 1 -24.81 22.06 -0.95
N ILE A 2 -23.96 21.48 -0.11
CA ILE A 2 -24.29 20.36 0.78
C ILE A 2 -24.01 20.80 2.22
N LEU A 3 -24.99 20.61 3.12
CA LEU A 3 -24.86 20.92 4.54
C LEU A 3 -24.38 19.68 5.32
N HIS A 4 -23.41 19.86 6.21
CA HIS A 4 -22.86 18.79 7.04
C HIS A 4 -23.36 18.89 8.48
N TYR A 5 -23.80 17.77 9.07
CA TYR A 5 -24.30 17.66 10.43
C TYR A 5 -23.44 16.71 11.27
N ALA A 6 -23.02 17.15 12.46
CA ALA A 6 -22.19 16.33 13.34
C ALA A 6 -22.98 15.19 14.01
N GLY A 7 -22.34 14.04 14.17
CA GLY A 7 -22.87 12.82 14.76
C GLY A 7 -24.10 12.29 14.01
N ASN A 8 -25.15 11.97 14.77
CA ASN A 8 -26.41 11.46 14.23
C ASN A 8 -27.43 12.57 13.90
N GLN A 9 -27.03 13.84 13.99
CA GLN A 9 -27.91 14.96 13.72
C GLN A 9 -28.36 14.95 12.25
N ARG A 10 -29.56 15.48 12.00
CA ARG A 10 -30.17 15.52 10.67
C ARG A 10 -30.63 16.93 10.37
N HIS A 11 -30.80 17.24 9.10
CA HIS A 11 -31.51 18.45 8.72
C HIS A 11 -32.92 18.44 9.34
N PRO A 12 -33.42 19.55 9.92
CA PRO A 12 -34.73 19.58 10.59
C PRO A 12 -35.91 19.16 9.71
N ALA A 13 -35.81 19.48 8.41
CA ALA A 13 -36.80 19.07 7.41
C ALA A 13 -36.57 17.65 6.84
N GLY A 14 -35.52 16.94 7.28
CA GLY A 14 -35.20 15.58 6.83
C GLY A 14 -35.15 15.44 5.32
N GLU A 15 -36.01 14.59 4.77
CA GLU A 15 -36.14 14.32 3.33
C GLU A 15 -36.82 15.47 2.56
N GLN A 16 -37.51 16.35 3.27
CA GLN A 16 -38.15 17.54 2.72
C GLN A 16 -37.20 18.75 2.67
N ALA A 17 -35.92 18.57 3.05
CA ALA A 17 -34.92 19.62 2.98
C ALA A 17 -34.76 20.15 1.55
N ALA A 18 -34.82 21.47 1.38
CA ALA A 18 -34.63 22.13 0.07
C ALA A 18 -33.19 22.04 -0.44
N LEU A 19 -32.26 21.63 0.43
CA LEU A 19 -30.83 21.54 0.15
C LEU A 19 -30.34 20.13 0.47
N SER A 20 -29.27 19.74 -0.22
CA SER A 20 -28.56 18.49 0.07
C SER A 20 -27.91 18.55 1.46
N TRP A 21 -27.92 17.45 2.20
CA TRP A 21 -27.27 17.34 3.51
C TRP A 21 -26.76 15.94 3.79
N VAL A 22 -25.79 15.82 4.70
CA VAL A 22 -25.25 14.54 5.17
C VAL A 22 -24.81 14.66 6.64
N ASN A 23 -24.73 13.54 7.33
CA ASN A 23 -24.20 13.45 8.70
C ASN A 23 -23.08 12.43 8.84
N ASP A 24 -22.40 12.41 10.00
CA ASP A 24 -21.27 11.52 10.29
C ASP A 24 -21.64 10.02 10.24
N GLU A 25 -22.93 9.67 10.33
CA GLU A 25 -23.41 8.28 10.16
C GLU A 25 -23.62 7.89 8.69
N GLY A 26 -23.31 8.78 7.75
CA GLY A 26 -23.55 8.61 6.30
C GLY A 26 -25.01 8.59 5.90
N ARG A 27 -25.87 9.14 6.75
CA ARG A 27 -27.26 9.41 6.42
C ARG A 27 -27.35 10.81 5.82
N GLY A 28 -28.10 10.93 4.74
CA GLY A 28 -28.19 12.20 4.04
C GLY A 28 -29.15 12.17 2.87
N LEU A 29 -29.30 13.34 2.27
CA LEU A 29 -30.10 13.60 1.10
C LEU A 29 -29.24 14.33 0.08
N ILE A 30 -29.09 13.79 -1.13
CA ILE A 30 -28.46 14.50 -2.24
C ILE A 30 -29.54 14.87 -3.25
N ARG A 31 -29.71 16.17 -3.47
CA ARG A 31 -30.57 16.72 -4.53
C ARG A 31 -29.69 17.11 -5.71
N LEU A 32 -29.93 16.50 -6.86
CA LEU A 32 -29.34 16.90 -8.12
C LEU A 32 -30.38 17.72 -8.89
N LEU A 33 -30.03 18.98 -9.15
CA LEU A 33 -30.85 19.90 -9.92
C LEU A 33 -30.30 19.93 -11.35
N GLN A 34 -31.09 19.48 -12.31
CA GLN A 34 -30.83 19.70 -13.72
C GLN A 34 -31.63 20.93 -14.16
N ASP A 35 -31.00 21.89 -14.84
CA ASP A 35 -31.68 23.10 -15.29
C ASP A 35 -32.89 22.75 -16.18
N GLY A 36 -34.09 23.15 -15.72
CA GLY A 36 -35.36 22.87 -16.39
C GLY A 36 -35.81 21.39 -16.36
N GLY A 37 -35.10 20.53 -15.63
CA GLY A 37 -35.36 19.08 -15.56
C GLY A 37 -35.89 18.60 -14.21
N PRO A 38 -36.20 17.30 -14.08
CA PRO A 38 -36.66 16.71 -12.83
C PRO A 38 -35.57 16.76 -11.75
N ILE A 39 -35.99 16.97 -10.50
CA ILE A 39 -35.09 16.91 -9.34
C ILE A 39 -34.89 15.44 -8.96
N LEU A 40 -33.66 14.95 -9.06
CA LEU A 40 -33.31 13.63 -8.53
C LEU A 40 -33.01 13.77 -7.03
N VAL A 41 -33.69 12.99 -6.21
CA VAL A 41 -33.47 12.95 -4.76
C VAL A 41 -32.93 11.57 -4.40
N LEU A 42 -31.67 11.53 -3.98
CA LEU A 42 -31.00 10.30 -3.55
C LEU A 42 -30.92 10.29 -2.02
N GLN A 43 -31.44 9.23 -1.41
CA GLN A 43 -31.28 9.01 0.02
C GLN A 43 -30.01 8.20 0.28
N LEU A 44 -29.10 8.77 1.05
CA LEU A 44 -27.89 8.07 1.49
C LEU A 44 -28.22 7.18 2.68
N HIS A 45 -28.00 5.88 2.50
CA HIS A 45 -28.18 4.86 3.52
C HIS A 45 -26.93 3.99 3.59
N GLY A 46 -26.10 4.25 4.59
CA GLY A 46 -24.91 3.46 4.86
C GLY A 46 -23.97 4.27 5.74
N PRO A 47 -23.12 3.61 6.54
CA PRO A 47 -22.06 4.34 7.21
C PRO A 47 -21.26 5.06 6.11
N LEU A 48 -20.97 6.36 6.30
CA LEU A 48 -19.81 6.94 5.64
C LEU A 48 -18.65 6.00 5.97
N PRO A 49 -17.77 5.66 5.01
CA PRO A 49 -16.57 4.92 5.35
C PRO A 49 -15.95 5.65 6.53
N GLN A 50 -15.96 4.99 7.70
CA GLN A 50 -15.47 5.60 8.92
C GLN A 50 -14.07 6.10 8.56
N GLU A 51 -13.83 7.39 8.74
CA GLU A 51 -12.48 7.91 8.77
C GLU A 51 -11.67 6.90 9.59
N HIS A 52 -10.62 6.35 9.00
CA HIS A 52 -9.71 5.48 9.73
C HIS A 52 -9.28 6.27 10.96
N GLN A 53 -9.91 5.98 12.10
CA GLN A 53 -9.49 6.58 13.35
C GLN A 53 -8.02 6.20 13.48
N PRO A 54 -7.11 7.16 13.65
CA PRO A 54 -5.73 6.83 13.90
C PRO A 54 -5.71 6.00 15.17
N ILE A 55 -5.52 4.68 15.02
CA ILE A 55 -5.37 3.75 16.13
C ILE A 55 -4.26 4.31 17.00
N ALA A 56 -4.58 4.51 18.28
CA ALA A 56 -3.76 5.25 19.23
C ALA A 56 -2.27 4.87 19.13
N ARG A 57 -1.43 5.89 18.92
CA ARG A 57 0.03 5.77 18.93
C ARG A 57 0.47 5.15 20.25
N ARG A 58 0.92 3.89 20.24
CA ARG A 58 1.73 3.36 21.34
C ARG A 58 3.12 4.01 21.28
N THR A 59 3.30 5.07 22.05
CA THR A 59 4.62 5.59 22.43
C THR A 59 5.25 4.62 23.42
N GLY A 60 5.97 3.62 22.90
CA GLY A 60 6.77 2.68 23.67
C GLY A 60 8.17 2.53 23.07
N SER A 61 9.18 2.84 23.86
CA SER A 61 10.58 3.01 23.49
C SER A 61 11.43 1.72 23.50
N ARG A 62 12.52 1.74 22.71
CA ARG A 62 13.78 0.95 22.81
C ARG A 62 13.74 -0.52 22.37
N GLY A 63 13.80 -0.71 21.06
CA GLY A 63 14.41 -1.84 20.36
C GLY A 63 14.77 -1.40 18.95
N PRO A 64 15.67 -2.08 18.20
CA PRO A 64 15.80 -1.82 16.76
C PRO A 64 14.40 -1.91 16.14
N SER A 65 14.09 -0.99 15.23
CA SER A 65 12.69 -0.79 14.84
C SER A 65 12.13 -2.05 14.18
N ARG A 66 10.89 -2.41 14.53
CA ARG A 66 10.14 -3.50 13.90
C ARG A 66 10.06 -3.33 12.37
N SER A 67 10.12 -2.09 11.89
CA SER A 67 10.18 -1.76 10.46
C SER A 67 11.49 -2.18 9.79
N SER A 68 12.62 -2.18 10.51
CA SER A 68 13.91 -2.60 9.94
C SER A 68 13.90 -4.10 9.64
N ASP A 69 13.36 -4.91 10.57
CA ASP A 69 13.20 -6.35 10.37
C ASP A 69 12.29 -6.64 9.16
N LEU A 70 11.19 -5.88 9.00
CA LEU A 70 10.32 -5.94 7.82
C LEU A 70 11.09 -5.75 6.52
N TRP A 71 11.84 -4.64 6.41
CA TRP A 71 12.55 -4.31 5.18
C TRP A 71 13.70 -5.28 4.88
N VAL A 72 14.35 -5.83 5.90
CA VAL A 72 15.33 -6.91 5.73
C VAL A 72 14.66 -8.15 5.13
N VAL A 73 13.48 -8.57 5.64
CA VAL A 73 12.74 -9.71 5.08
C VAL A 73 12.28 -9.45 3.66
N VAL A 74 11.67 -8.27 3.41
CA VAL A 74 11.18 -7.88 2.08
C VAL A 74 12.29 -7.95 1.04
N VAL A 75 13.47 -7.39 1.34
CA VAL A 75 14.61 -7.43 0.42
C VAL A 75 15.14 -8.86 0.29
N ALA A 76 15.36 -9.57 1.40
CA ALA A 76 15.87 -10.94 1.38
C ALA A 76 15.04 -11.88 0.48
N TRP A 77 13.71 -11.79 0.59
CA TRP A 77 12.76 -12.59 -0.20
C TRP A 77 12.49 -12.04 -1.60
N SER A 78 13.08 -10.91 -1.97
CA SER A 78 13.02 -10.33 -3.31
C SER A 78 14.31 -10.56 -4.12
N LEU A 79 15.29 -11.27 -3.55
CA LEU A 79 16.55 -11.63 -4.20
C LEU A 79 16.53 -13.11 -4.64
N PRO A 80 16.96 -13.42 -5.87
CA PRO A 80 16.86 -14.78 -6.43
C PRO A 80 17.95 -15.73 -5.94
N ALA A 81 19.05 -15.20 -5.40
CA ALA A 81 20.20 -15.97 -4.95
C ALA A 81 20.56 -15.60 -3.51
N GLY A 82 21.27 -16.48 -2.81
CA GLY A 82 21.75 -16.20 -1.46
C GLY A 82 22.45 -14.85 -1.37
N PHE A 83 22.20 -14.17 -0.25
CA PHE A 83 22.54 -12.77 -0.06
C PHE A 83 23.48 -12.59 1.14
N THR A 84 24.17 -11.46 1.17
CA THR A 84 25.01 -11.08 2.31
C THR A 84 24.35 -9.96 3.12
N ALA A 85 24.76 -9.82 4.39
CA ALA A 85 24.32 -8.68 5.19
C ALA A 85 24.74 -7.32 4.58
N SER A 86 25.86 -7.27 3.85
CA SER A 86 26.28 -6.05 3.14
C SER A 86 25.33 -5.74 2.00
N GLU A 87 24.95 -6.73 1.20
CA GLU A 87 24.02 -6.53 0.09
C GLU A 87 22.65 -6.06 0.56
N ILE A 88 22.11 -6.64 1.64
CA ILE A 88 20.85 -6.16 2.24
C ILE A 88 21.01 -4.73 2.78
N ALA A 89 22.13 -4.40 3.42
CA ALA A 89 22.40 -3.03 3.89
C ALA A 89 22.48 -2.05 2.71
N ASP A 90 23.15 -2.45 1.63
CA ASP A 90 23.31 -1.66 0.42
C ASP A 90 21.99 -1.44 -0.28
N ILE A 91 21.02 -2.35 -0.22
CA ILE A 91 19.69 -2.15 -0.82
C ILE A 91 18.76 -1.37 0.13
N THR A 92 18.72 -1.73 1.41
CA THR A 92 17.78 -1.13 2.38
C THR A 92 18.22 0.23 2.89
N GLY A 93 19.52 0.51 2.95
CA GLY A 93 20.09 1.72 3.55
C GLY A 93 20.19 1.62 5.07
N ILE A 94 19.86 0.44 5.62
CA ILE A 94 19.99 0.11 7.02
C ILE A 94 21.46 -0.27 7.28
N SER A 95 22.01 0.15 8.43
CA SER A 95 23.40 -0.18 8.77
C SER A 95 23.63 -1.70 8.77
N THR A 96 24.79 -2.14 8.29
CA THR A 96 25.15 -3.57 8.25
C THR A 96 25.09 -4.24 9.62
N VAL A 97 25.37 -3.50 10.70
CA VAL A 97 25.23 -4.00 12.08
C VAL A 97 23.77 -4.32 12.39
N THR A 98 22.86 -3.36 12.15
CA THR A 98 21.41 -3.56 12.34
C THR A 98 20.87 -4.68 11.46
N VAL A 99 21.36 -4.81 10.22
CA VAL A 99 20.99 -5.92 9.33
C VAL A 99 21.43 -7.26 9.90
N ARG A 100 22.66 -7.38 10.41
CA ARG A 100 23.13 -8.63 11.04
C ARG A 100 22.28 -9.01 12.25
N ASP A 101 21.97 -8.05 13.12
CA ASP A 101 21.10 -8.27 14.27
C ASP A 101 19.69 -8.73 13.85
N ALA A 102 19.14 -8.14 12.78
CA ALA A 102 17.87 -8.57 12.21
C ALA A 102 17.96 -10.00 11.66
N LEU A 103 18.98 -10.33 10.88
CA LEU A 103 19.16 -11.66 10.30
C LEU A 103 19.25 -12.77 11.35
N VAL A 104 19.92 -12.52 12.49
CA VAL A 104 19.96 -13.48 13.61
C VAL A 104 18.55 -13.77 14.15
N LYS A 105 17.73 -12.74 14.34
CA LYS A 105 16.34 -12.91 14.81
C LYS A 105 15.48 -13.62 13.76
N LEU A 106 15.61 -13.22 12.51
CA LEU A 106 14.87 -13.81 11.39
C LEU A 106 15.22 -15.29 11.18
N GLN A 107 16.47 -15.67 11.46
CA GLN A 107 16.89 -17.05 11.47
C GLN A 107 16.24 -17.84 12.61
N ALA A 108 16.18 -17.27 13.82
CA ALA A 108 15.56 -17.92 14.96
C ALA A 108 14.06 -18.23 14.75
N ILE A 109 13.37 -17.43 13.93
CA ILE A 109 11.96 -17.66 13.57
C ILE A 109 11.79 -18.38 12.23
N GLY A 110 12.89 -18.79 11.58
CA GLY A 110 12.86 -19.59 10.36
C GLY A 110 12.40 -18.84 9.11
N LEU A 111 12.70 -17.55 8.98
CA LEU A 111 12.46 -16.77 7.76
C LEU A 111 13.68 -16.71 6.83
N VAL A 112 14.87 -16.90 7.39
CA VAL A 112 16.14 -17.00 6.67
C VAL A 112 16.97 -18.14 7.26
N ASP A 113 17.81 -18.75 6.45
CA ASP A 113 18.78 -19.78 6.84
C ASP A 113 20.19 -19.30 6.51
N HIS A 114 21.18 -19.84 7.21
CA HIS A 114 22.58 -19.71 6.78
C HIS A 114 22.85 -20.64 5.59
N ASP A 115 23.55 -20.14 4.58
CA ASP A 115 24.02 -20.98 3.48
C ASP A 115 25.17 -21.88 3.97
N PRO A 116 24.99 -23.21 4.01
CA PRO A 116 26.06 -24.12 4.45
C PRO A 116 27.25 -24.15 3.47
N ARG A 117 27.06 -23.71 2.22
CA ARG A 117 28.07 -23.74 1.16
C ARG A 117 28.97 -22.51 1.17
N ARG A 118 28.51 -21.40 1.75
CA ARG A 118 29.19 -20.10 1.69
C ARG A 118 29.13 -19.39 3.04
N ALA A 119 30.30 -19.21 3.65
CA ALA A 119 30.42 -18.43 4.88
C ALA A 119 29.82 -17.03 4.71
N SER A 120 29.11 -16.55 5.73
CA SER A 120 28.48 -15.22 5.77
C SER A 120 27.40 -14.95 4.69
N THR A 121 26.93 -15.99 4.02
CA THR A 121 25.79 -15.93 3.10
C THR A 121 24.55 -16.49 3.78
N TYR A 122 23.39 -15.92 3.43
CA TYR A 122 22.08 -16.30 3.92
C TYR A 122 21.17 -16.67 2.75
N LEU A 123 20.16 -17.49 3.03
CA LEU A 123 19.14 -17.92 2.09
C LEU A 123 17.76 -17.63 2.67
N PRO A 124 16.75 -17.26 1.86
CA PRO A 124 15.37 -17.28 2.31
C PRO A 124 14.94 -18.70 2.71
N CYS A 125 14.22 -18.86 3.82
CA CYS A 125 13.73 -20.16 4.26
C CYS A 125 12.43 -20.53 3.53
N ILE A 126 12.55 -21.15 2.34
CA ILE A 126 11.41 -21.43 1.45
C ILE A 126 10.36 -22.41 2.02
N ARG A 127 10.70 -23.21 3.05
CA ARG A 127 9.79 -24.18 3.67
C ARG A 127 8.79 -23.57 4.66
N ARG A 128 8.94 -22.29 4.98
CA ARG A 128 8.18 -21.60 6.04
C ARG A 128 7.30 -20.48 5.47
N GLY A 129 6.71 -20.69 4.29
CA GLY A 129 5.87 -19.70 3.61
C GLY A 129 4.72 -19.13 4.48
N GLU A 130 4.06 -19.94 5.29
CA GLU A 130 3.04 -19.47 6.24
C GLU A 130 3.60 -18.54 7.33
N VAL A 131 4.81 -18.82 7.82
CA VAL A 131 5.48 -17.95 8.81
C VAL A 131 5.83 -16.61 8.16
N LEU A 132 6.31 -16.64 6.91
CA LEU A 132 6.56 -15.43 6.15
C LEU A 132 5.29 -14.62 5.94
N HIS A 133 4.20 -15.28 5.56
CA HIS A 133 2.91 -14.65 5.33
C HIS A 133 2.46 -13.87 6.58
N THR A 134 2.36 -14.56 7.73
CA THR A 134 1.98 -13.93 9.01
C THR A 134 2.93 -12.81 9.40
N PHE A 135 4.24 -13.02 9.23
CA PHE A 135 5.23 -11.98 9.54
C PHE A 135 5.02 -10.73 8.68
N LEU A 136 4.82 -10.89 7.36
CA LEU A 136 4.63 -9.78 6.44
C LEU A 136 3.35 -9.03 6.77
N THR A 137 2.21 -9.71 6.95
CA THR A 137 0.94 -9.03 7.23
C THR A 137 0.98 -8.25 8.55
N GLU A 138 1.48 -8.85 9.63
CA GLU A 138 1.59 -8.17 10.94
C GLU A 138 2.53 -6.98 10.88
N ARG A 139 3.75 -7.18 10.33
CA ARG A 139 4.76 -6.12 10.31
C ARG A 139 4.42 -5.01 9.32
N TRP A 140 3.73 -5.33 8.24
CA TRP A 140 3.25 -4.34 7.28
C TRP A 140 2.22 -3.42 7.94
N SER A 141 1.19 -3.97 8.59
CA SER A 141 0.19 -3.16 9.30
C SER A 141 0.82 -2.28 10.39
N GLU A 142 1.79 -2.81 11.16
CA GLU A 142 2.54 -2.00 12.13
C GLU A 142 3.29 -0.83 11.47
N TRP A 143 3.98 -1.09 10.36
CA TRP A 143 4.71 -0.08 9.61
C TRP A 143 3.78 1.01 9.06
N ARG A 144 2.62 0.62 8.50
CA ARG A 144 1.59 1.54 8.00
C ARG A 144 1.05 2.50 9.06
N LEU A 145 0.94 2.03 10.31
CA LEU A 145 0.54 2.86 11.45
C LEU A 145 1.63 3.87 11.88
N GLY A 146 2.73 3.97 11.14
CA GLY A 146 3.83 4.89 11.43
C GLY A 146 4.66 4.45 12.63
N THR A 147 4.59 3.17 13.03
CA THR A 147 5.44 2.64 14.08
C THR A 147 6.85 2.39 13.55
N GLY A 148 7.88 2.62 14.38
CA GLY A 148 9.28 2.34 14.04
C GLY A 148 10.13 3.55 13.63
N THR A 149 11.21 3.30 12.87
CA THR A 149 12.25 4.31 12.55
C THR A 149 11.68 5.46 11.73
N PRO A 150 11.89 6.73 12.12
CA PRO A 150 11.34 7.89 11.41
C PRO A 150 11.60 7.94 9.90
N SER A 151 12.83 7.62 9.45
CA SER A 151 13.19 7.61 8.02
C SER A 151 12.47 6.53 7.20
N LEU A 152 11.94 5.51 7.89
CA LEU A 152 11.20 4.43 7.28
C LEU A 152 9.70 4.64 7.38
N ARG A 153 9.18 5.70 8.00
CA ARG A 153 7.72 5.84 8.19
C ARG A 153 7.03 6.24 6.89
N PRO A 154 5.88 5.62 6.56
CA PRO A 154 5.08 6.07 5.45
C PRO A 154 4.40 7.40 5.75
N ILE A 155 4.30 8.27 4.74
CA ILE A 155 3.57 9.54 4.84
C ILE A 155 2.42 9.50 3.84
N TYR A 156 1.20 9.32 4.31
CA TYR A 156 0.02 9.25 3.45
C TYR A 156 -0.56 10.63 3.12
N ARG A 157 -1.03 10.78 1.88
CA ARG A 157 -1.87 11.88 1.41
C ARG A 157 -3.05 11.28 0.65
N SER A 158 -4.21 11.91 0.77
CA SER A 158 -5.43 11.49 0.08
C SER A 158 -5.67 12.41 -1.12
N PHE A 159 -6.37 11.91 -2.14
CA PHE A 159 -6.79 12.72 -3.27
C PHE A 159 -8.06 12.13 -3.91
N ALA A 160 -8.74 12.92 -4.74
CA ALA A 160 -9.79 12.42 -5.61
C ALA A 160 -9.15 11.96 -6.92
N ALA A 161 -9.22 10.66 -7.21
CA ALA A 161 -8.81 10.17 -8.52
C ALA A 161 -9.91 10.47 -9.54
N ILE A 162 -9.56 11.23 -10.57
CA ILE A 162 -10.48 11.60 -11.66
C ILE A 162 -10.40 10.54 -12.80
N GLN A 163 -9.44 9.63 -12.73
CA GLN A 163 -9.13 8.65 -13.78
C GLN A 163 -8.46 7.39 -13.24
N GLU A 164 -8.60 6.28 -13.95
CA GLU A 164 -7.94 5.00 -13.65
C GLU A 164 -6.41 5.11 -13.67
N TRP A 165 -5.75 4.21 -12.93
CA TRP A 165 -4.29 4.12 -12.87
C TRP A 165 -3.61 3.98 -14.23
N ASN A 166 -4.18 3.23 -15.18
CA ASN A 166 -3.56 3.06 -16.50
C ASN A 166 -3.49 4.35 -17.30
N LEU A 167 -4.43 5.27 -17.09
CA LEU A 167 -4.42 6.60 -17.70
C LEU A 167 -3.42 7.51 -16.97
N LEU A 168 -3.44 7.46 -15.63
CA LEU A 168 -2.49 8.20 -14.81
C LEU A 168 -1.04 7.80 -15.11
N TYR A 169 -0.74 6.51 -15.11
CA TYR A 169 0.59 5.96 -15.37
C TYR A 169 1.13 6.39 -16.73
N ARG A 170 0.28 6.41 -17.78
CA ARG A 170 0.66 6.91 -19.10
C ARG A 170 1.08 8.38 -19.10
N ARG A 171 0.42 9.23 -18.29
CA ARG A 171 0.82 10.64 -18.11
C ARG A 171 2.12 10.78 -17.30
N LEU A 172 2.32 9.92 -16.30
CA LEU A 172 3.50 9.96 -15.44
C LEU A 172 4.76 9.39 -16.12
N GLN A 173 4.61 8.40 -17.00
CA GLN A 173 5.72 7.72 -17.68
C GLN A 173 6.77 8.66 -18.31
N PRO A 174 6.42 9.71 -19.09
CA PRO A 174 7.42 10.59 -19.71
C PRO A 174 8.17 11.50 -18.72
N THR A 175 7.72 11.63 -17.48
CA THR A 175 8.23 12.63 -16.52
C THR A 175 9.32 12.12 -15.59
N ALA A 176 9.71 10.85 -15.71
CA ALA A 176 10.67 10.18 -14.82
C ALA A 176 10.30 10.25 -13.31
N ILE A 177 9.02 10.46 -12.98
CA ILE A 177 8.51 10.38 -11.61
C ILE A 177 8.69 8.96 -11.09
N ARG A 178 9.30 8.81 -9.91
CA ARG A 178 9.40 7.51 -9.24
C ARG A 178 8.10 7.21 -8.53
N CYS A 179 7.21 6.54 -9.25
CA CYS A 179 5.97 6.02 -8.73
C CYS A 179 5.75 4.56 -9.12
N PHE A 180 5.00 3.83 -8.30
CA PHE A 180 4.53 2.48 -8.62
C PHE A 180 3.22 2.17 -7.88
N PRO A 181 2.36 1.31 -8.46
CA PRO A 181 1.05 1.03 -7.89
C PRO A 181 1.16 0.14 -6.64
N THR A 182 0.20 0.29 -5.75
CA THR A 182 0.04 -0.52 -4.53
C THR A 182 -1.45 -0.73 -4.24
N GLY A 183 -1.79 -1.51 -3.23
CA GLY A 183 -3.15 -1.74 -2.76
C GLY A 183 -4.09 -2.21 -3.87
N VAL A 184 -5.31 -1.67 -3.88
CA VAL A 184 -6.34 -1.99 -4.89
C VAL A 184 -5.84 -1.74 -6.30
N THR A 185 -5.10 -0.65 -6.51
CA THR A 185 -4.55 -0.30 -7.82
C THR A 185 -3.50 -1.26 -8.31
N ALA A 186 -2.69 -1.80 -7.40
CA ALA A 186 -1.90 -2.95 -7.74
C ALA A 186 -2.86 -4.04 -8.17
N LEU A 187 -3.73 -4.56 -7.30
CA LEU A 187 -4.65 -5.68 -7.56
C LEU A 187 -5.39 -5.64 -8.91
N GLU A 188 -5.79 -4.46 -9.39
CA GLU A 188 -6.42 -4.27 -10.70
C GLU A 188 -5.46 -4.36 -11.91
N GLY A 189 -4.19 -4.02 -11.72
CA GLY A 189 -3.12 -3.96 -12.73
C GLY A 189 -2.22 -5.20 -12.82
N GLY A 190 -2.59 -6.30 -12.16
CA GLY A 190 -1.76 -7.50 -12.02
C GLY A 190 -1.55 -8.32 -13.28
N PRO A 191 -0.58 -9.26 -13.26
CA PRO A 191 -0.30 -10.15 -14.39
C PRO A 191 -1.50 -11.04 -14.74
N ASP A 192 -2.36 -11.33 -13.76
CA ASP A 192 -3.59 -12.09 -13.98
C ASP A 192 -4.75 -11.13 -14.30
N THR A 193 -4.73 -10.61 -15.54
CA THR A 193 -5.74 -9.67 -16.06
C THR A 193 -7.19 -10.17 -16.02
N ALA A 194 -7.43 -11.45 -15.70
CA ALA A 194 -8.75 -12.02 -15.46
C ALA A 194 -9.43 -11.46 -14.19
N GLN A 195 -8.67 -10.90 -13.24
CA GLN A 195 -9.22 -10.26 -12.03
C GLN A 195 -9.69 -8.80 -12.26
N ARG A 196 -9.56 -8.26 -13.49
CA ARG A 196 -10.03 -6.90 -13.85
C ARG A 196 -11.53 -6.67 -13.68
N ALA A 197 -12.32 -7.73 -13.63
CA ALA A 197 -13.76 -7.61 -13.47
C ALA A 197 -14.13 -7.37 -12.00
N TRP A 198 -14.01 -6.11 -11.58
CA TRP A 198 -14.74 -5.49 -10.48
C TRP A 198 -14.36 -6.03 -9.09
N LEU A 199 -13.15 -5.72 -8.60
CA LEU A 199 -12.89 -5.72 -7.15
C LEU A 199 -13.78 -4.69 -6.44
N LEU A 200 -14.03 -3.56 -7.09
CA LEU A 200 -14.97 -2.54 -6.67
C LEU A 200 -16.32 -2.73 -7.43
N PRO A 201 -17.47 -2.61 -6.76
CA PRO A 201 -18.80 -2.66 -7.39
C PRO A 201 -18.95 -1.68 -8.56
N SER A 202 -19.86 -1.99 -9.48
CA SER A 202 -20.13 -1.11 -10.61
C SER A 202 -20.75 0.24 -10.24
N GLY A 203 -20.15 1.32 -10.74
CA GLY A 203 -20.60 2.70 -10.51
C GLY A 203 -19.82 3.49 -9.45
N LEU A 204 -18.73 2.95 -8.88
CA LEU A 204 -17.82 3.70 -8.01
C LEU A 204 -16.71 4.38 -8.81
N ASP A 205 -16.25 5.53 -8.33
CA ASP A 205 -15.06 6.19 -8.84
C ASP A 205 -13.83 5.28 -8.66
N PRO A 206 -12.88 5.27 -9.63
CA PRO A 206 -11.71 4.41 -9.55
C PRO A 206 -10.85 4.76 -8.34
N GLU A 207 -10.36 3.74 -7.63
CA GLU A 207 -9.53 3.90 -6.45
C GLU A 207 -8.04 3.79 -6.80
N VAL A 208 -7.29 4.88 -6.61
CA VAL A 208 -5.85 4.93 -6.93
C VAL A 208 -5.00 4.94 -5.66
N HIS A 209 -4.16 3.93 -5.51
CA HIS A 209 -3.16 3.75 -4.48
C HIS A 209 -1.78 3.61 -5.11
N CYS A 210 -0.85 4.46 -4.70
CA CYS A 210 0.52 4.38 -5.21
C CYS A 210 1.54 4.87 -4.20
N TYR A 211 2.79 4.44 -4.41
CA TYR A 211 3.94 5.03 -3.75
C TYR A 211 4.59 6.04 -4.67
N VAL A 212 5.01 7.17 -4.09
CA VAL A 212 5.69 8.25 -4.80
C VAL A 212 6.90 8.69 -3.99
N ALA A 213 8.04 8.94 -4.64
CA ALA A 213 9.18 9.53 -3.95
C ALA A 213 8.81 10.93 -3.47
N ALA A 214 9.11 11.26 -2.21
CA ALA A 214 8.67 12.50 -1.57
C ALA A 214 9.13 13.75 -2.34
N GLU A 215 10.32 13.72 -2.96
CA GLU A 215 10.83 14.79 -3.81
C GLU A 215 10.12 14.93 -5.17
N ASP A 216 9.38 13.90 -5.60
CA ASP A 216 8.57 13.92 -6.83
C ASP A 216 7.10 14.34 -6.56
N THR A 217 6.73 14.66 -5.32
CA THR A 217 5.33 14.88 -4.90
C THR A 217 4.64 16.00 -5.66
N GLU A 218 5.28 17.17 -5.78
CA GLU A 218 4.69 18.34 -6.45
C GLU A 218 4.49 18.05 -7.95
N ARG A 219 5.54 17.55 -8.60
CA ARG A 219 5.50 17.16 -10.02
C ARG A 219 4.48 16.06 -10.29
N PHE A 220 4.30 15.12 -9.36
CA PHE A 220 3.25 14.11 -9.40
C PHE A 220 1.87 14.75 -9.36
N ALA A 221 1.61 15.63 -8.40
CA ALA A 221 0.32 16.31 -8.27
C ALA A 221 -0.02 17.14 -9.52
N GLU A 222 0.95 17.89 -10.05
CA GLU A 222 0.82 18.69 -11.27
C GLU A 222 0.54 17.84 -12.51
N THR A 223 1.34 16.80 -12.73
CA THR A 223 1.21 15.90 -13.90
C THR A 223 -0.09 15.10 -13.84
N ALA A 224 -0.47 14.67 -12.63
CA ALA A 224 -1.72 13.96 -12.38
C ALA A 224 -2.94 14.89 -12.40
N GLN A 225 -2.74 16.22 -12.30
CA GLN A 225 -3.79 17.23 -12.17
C GLN A 225 -4.70 16.96 -10.95
N ILE A 226 -4.09 16.63 -9.81
CA ILE A 226 -4.79 16.31 -8.56
C ILE A 226 -4.37 17.26 -7.44
N THR A 227 -5.27 17.44 -6.48
CA THR A 227 -4.94 18.12 -5.21
C THR A 227 -4.67 17.06 -4.15
N LEU A 228 -3.46 17.08 -3.58
CA LEU A 228 -3.10 16.23 -2.46
C LEU A 228 -3.59 16.86 -1.15
N LEU A 229 -4.38 16.10 -0.41
CA LEU A 229 -4.94 16.49 0.88
C LEU A 229 -4.26 15.71 2.01
N PRO A 230 -4.16 16.30 3.20
CA PRO A 230 -3.85 15.55 4.41
C PRO A 230 -4.81 14.36 4.61
N PRO A 231 -4.35 13.26 5.24
CA PRO A 231 -5.18 12.07 5.43
C PRO A 231 -6.41 12.31 6.32
N ASP A 232 -6.33 13.29 7.23
CA ASP A 232 -7.43 13.77 8.10
C ASP A 232 -8.43 14.69 7.40
N ARG A 233 -8.24 14.97 6.11
CA ARG A 233 -9.14 15.80 5.29
C ARG A 233 -9.56 15.08 4.01
N ALA A 234 -9.57 13.76 4.06
CA ALA A 234 -9.81 12.91 2.90
C ALA A 234 -11.28 13.00 2.43
N ASN A 235 -11.50 13.64 1.28
CA ASN A 235 -12.77 13.61 0.57
C ASN A 235 -12.81 12.54 -0.55
N GLY A 236 -11.82 11.64 -0.60
CA GLY A 236 -11.67 10.65 -1.68
C GLY A 236 -11.16 9.30 -1.21
N THR A 237 -11.42 8.24 -1.98
CA THR A 237 -11.01 6.85 -1.75
C THR A 237 -9.54 6.58 -2.12
N SER A 238 -8.91 7.51 -2.85
CA SER A 238 -7.55 7.33 -3.38
C SER A 238 -6.48 7.88 -2.44
N SER A 239 -5.33 7.23 -2.41
CA SER A 239 -4.21 7.60 -1.55
C SER A 239 -2.85 7.50 -2.23
N VAL A 240 -1.93 8.34 -1.80
CA VAL A 240 -0.51 8.24 -2.15
C VAL A 240 0.31 8.15 -0.88
N CYS A 241 1.23 7.20 -0.84
CA CYS A 241 2.24 7.13 0.20
C CYS A 241 3.54 7.78 -0.31
N LEU A 242 3.93 8.85 0.35
CA LEU A 242 5.18 9.55 0.10
C LEU A 242 6.30 8.84 0.86
N LEU A 243 7.30 8.39 0.13
CA LEU A 243 8.47 7.69 0.66
C LEU A 243 9.72 8.51 0.38
N ALA A 244 10.66 8.56 1.32
CA ALA A 244 11.96 9.19 1.05
C ALA A 244 12.64 8.52 -0.17
N ALA A 245 13.45 9.26 -0.91
CA ALA A 245 14.11 8.72 -2.12
C ALA A 245 15.05 7.55 -1.80
N ASP A 246 15.63 7.54 -0.59
CA ASP A 246 16.48 6.49 -0.02
C ASP A 246 15.68 5.42 0.74
N HIS A 247 14.34 5.46 0.70
CA HIS A 247 13.51 4.45 1.35
C HIS A 247 13.76 3.05 0.76
N PRO A 248 13.81 1.97 1.57
CA PRO A 248 14.09 0.61 1.11
C PRO A 248 13.24 0.16 -0.09
N ALA A 249 11.94 0.50 -0.12
CA ALA A 249 11.07 0.19 -1.26
C ALA A 249 11.54 0.84 -2.57
N MET A 250 11.92 2.13 -2.53
CA MET A 250 12.42 2.86 -3.70
C MET A 250 13.74 2.27 -4.20
N ARG A 251 14.64 1.95 -3.27
CA ARG A 251 15.95 1.36 -3.56
C ARG A 251 15.83 -0.07 -4.09
N LEU A 252 14.90 -0.86 -3.57
CA LEU A 252 14.61 -2.21 -4.07
C LEU A 252 14.07 -2.16 -5.50
N VAL A 253 13.13 -1.25 -5.80
CA VAL A 253 12.63 -1.06 -7.17
C VAL A 253 13.77 -0.67 -8.12
N ALA A 254 14.63 0.26 -7.72
CA ALA A 254 15.80 0.66 -8.51
C ALA A 254 16.77 -0.51 -8.74
N HIS A 255 17.07 -1.29 -7.68
CA HIS A 255 17.92 -2.47 -7.75
C HIS A 255 17.35 -3.51 -8.72
N ARG A 256 16.07 -3.85 -8.60
CA ARG A 256 15.41 -4.84 -9.47
C ARG A 256 15.37 -4.40 -10.93
N ARG A 257 15.12 -3.11 -11.20
CA ARG A 257 15.22 -2.54 -12.55
C ARG A 257 16.64 -2.68 -13.12
N ALA A 258 17.66 -2.35 -12.34
CA ALA A 258 19.07 -2.46 -12.76
C ALA A 258 19.48 -3.91 -13.06
N LYS A 259 18.87 -4.89 -12.37
CA LYS A 259 19.09 -6.33 -12.60
C LYS A 259 18.25 -6.91 -13.74
N GLY A 260 17.46 -6.10 -14.45
CA GLY A 260 16.67 -6.55 -15.59
C GLY A 260 15.43 -7.37 -15.22
N PHE A 261 14.94 -7.30 -13.97
CA PHE A 261 13.63 -7.85 -13.64
C PHE A 261 12.56 -7.00 -14.35
N TYR A 262 12.01 -7.52 -15.44
CA TYR A 262 10.92 -6.88 -16.17
C TYR A 262 9.61 -6.97 -15.37
N GLN A 263 8.75 -5.99 -15.61
CA GLN A 263 7.68 -5.50 -14.72
C GLN A 263 6.72 -6.54 -14.11
N PRO A 264 6.13 -6.23 -12.93
CA PRO A 264 6.39 -5.05 -12.12
C PRO A 264 7.69 -5.18 -11.29
N ALA A 265 8.50 -4.12 -11.30
CA ALA A 265 9.74 -4.07 -10.53
C ALA A 265 9.47 -4.12 -9.01
N TRP A 266 8.33 -3.56 -8.58
CA TRP A 266 7.80 -3.78 -7.25
C TRP A 266 7.03 -5.11 -7.22
N PRO A 267 7.36 -6.06 -6.32
CA PRO A 267 6.74 -7.38 -6.35
C PRO A 267 5.24 -7.33 -6.08
N TRP A 268 4.47 -8.05 -6.90
CA TRP A 268 3.02 -8.04 -6.88
C TRP A 268 2.40 -8.34 -5.50
N GLY A 269 2.83 -9.42 -4.85
CA GLY A 269 2.30 -9.78 -3.53
C GLY A 269 2.60 -8.72 -2.47
N LEU A 270 3.72 -8.01 -2.59
CA LEU A 270 4.04 -6.89 -1.70
C LEU A 270 3.22 -5.64 -2.05
N ALA A 271 2.92 -5.43 -3.33
CA ALA A 271 2.03 -4.36 -3.78
C ALA A 271 0.60 -4.58 -3.23
N ALA A 272 0.16 -5.82 -3.11
CA ALA A 272 -1.15 -6.17 -2.56
C ALA A 272 -1.26 -5.93 -1.03
N LEU A 273 -0.14 -5.84 -0.29
CA LEU A 273 -0.16 -5.69 1.16
C LEU A 273 -0.92 -4.43 1.64
N ASP A 274 -0.95 -3.36 0.84
CA ASP A 274 -1.71 -2.15 1.20
C ASP A 274 -3.24 -2.34 1.11
N ALA A 275 -3.72 -3.42 0.51
CA ALA A 275 -5.14 -3.76 0.42
C ALA A 275 -5.63 -4.69 1.56
N TYR A 276 -4.76 -5.13 2.46
CA TYR A 276 -5.14 -6.02 3.57
C TYR A 276 -6.11 -5.41 4.57
N ASP A 277 -6.05 -4.10 4.75
CA ASP A 277 -6.92 -3.35 5.67
C ASP A 277 -8.10 -2.68 4.94
N HIS A 278 -8.32 -3.02 3.67
CA HIS A 278 -9.38 -2.42 2.86
C HIS A 278 -10.77 -2.75 3.46
N PRO A 279 -11.76 -1.83 3.45
CA PRO A 279 -13.08 -2.06 4.05
C PRO A 279 -13.86 -3.21 3.39
N ASP A 280 -13.71 -3.40 2.07
CA ASP A 280 -14.31 -4.53 1.34
C ASP A 280 -13.58 -5.85 1.61
N ALA A 281 -14.31 -6.86 2.08
CA ALA A 281 -13.78 -8.20 2.37
C ALA A 281 -13.24 -8.92 1.13
N ARG A 282 -13.83 -8.69 -0.05
CA ARG A 282 -13.37 -9.30 -1.30
C ARG A 282 -11.99 -8.79 -1.68
N VAL A 283 -11.76 -7.49 -1.51
CA VAL A 283 -10.44 -6.88 -1.75
C VAL A 283 -9.40 -7.48 -0.81
N ARG A 284 -9.72 -7.63 0.49
CA ARG A 284 -8.81 -8.27 1.46
C ARG A 284 -8.49 -9.72 1.09
N GLN A 285 -9.50 -10.48 0.64
CA GLN A 285 -9.29 -11.86 0.20
C GLN A 285 -8.35 -11.94 -1.01
N VAL A 286 -8.56 -11.10 -2.02
CA VAL A 286 -7.71 -11.09 -3.22
C VAL A 286 -6.29 -10.62 -2.88
N ALA A 287 -6.14 -9.69 -1.93
CA ALA A 287 -4.83 -9.30 -1.40
C ALA A 287 -4.11 -10.49 -0.75
N ASP A 288 -4.84 -11.31 0.01
CA ASP A 288 -4.31 -12.51 0.66
C ASP A 288 -3.85 -13.56 -0.34
N GLU A 289 -4.69 -13.84 -1.34
CA GLU A 289 -4.36 -14.75 -2.44
C GLU A 289 -3.14 -14.26 -3.24
N ALA A 290 -3.06 -12.96 -3.52
CA ALA A 290 -1.91 -12.35 -4.20
C ALA A 290 -0.61 -12.50 -3.41
N LEU A 291 -0.64 -12.28 -2.10
CA LEU A 291 0.54 -12.46 -1.25
C LEU A 291 0.98 -13.93 -1.21
N ARG A 292 0.05 -14.86 -0.97
CA ARG A 292 0.36 -16.31 -0.96
C ARG A 292 0.89 -16.78 -2.31
N GLY A 293 0.31 -16.32 -3.41
CA GLY A 293 0.77 -16.60 -4.76
C GLY A 293 2.20 -16.11 -4.99
N TRP A 294 2.52 -14.88 -4.54
CA TRP A 294 3.88 -14.36 -4.62
C TRP A 294 4.87 -15.16 -3.77
N ILE A 295 4.54 -15.48 -2.52
CA ILE A 295 5.40 -16.29 -1.63
C ILE A 295 5.69 -17.65 -2.27
N THR A 296 4.67 -18.29 -2.84
CA THR A 296 4.80 -19.58 -3.53
C THR A 296 5.73 -19.45 -4.74
N ASN A 297 5.49 -18.46 -5.60
CA ASN A 297 6.29 -18.24 -6.81
C ASN A 297 7.75 -17.90 -6.47
N GLN A 298 7.99 -17.06 -5.46
CA GLN A 298 9.35 -16.75 -5.00
C GLN A 298 10.03 -17.99 -4.39
N SER A 299 9.31 -18.81 -3.63
CA SER A 299 9.86 -20.05 -3.08
C SER A 299 10.32 -21.00 -4.19
N ILE A 300 9.55 -21.10 -5.29
CA ILE A 300 9.92 -21.86 -6.48
C ILE A 300 11.16 -21.25 -7.17
N GLU A 301 11.17 -19.94 -7.37
CA GLU A 301 12.28 -19.23 -8.02
C GLU A 301 13.58 -19.39 -7.24
N ILE A 302 13.55 -19.13 -5.93
CA ILE A 302 14.68 -19.31 -5.01
C ILE A 302 15.12 -20.79 -4.99
N GLY A 303 14.17 -21.73 -4.96
CA GLY A 303 14.46 -23.16 -4.99
C GLY A 303 15.27 -23.61 -6.21
N LYS A 304 15.04 -22.99 -7.39
CA LYS A 304 15.83 -23.25 -8.61
C LYS A 304 17.30 -22.85 -8.48
N HIS A 305 17.62 -21.87 -7.63
CA HIS A 305 18.97 -21.38 -7.42
C HIS A 305 19.69 -22.06 -6.24
N GLN A 306 18.97 -22.81 -5.40
CA GLN A 306 19.53 -23.55 -4.27
C GLN A 306 19.97 -24.98 -4.63
N LEU A 307 19.37 -25.58 -5.67
CA LEU A 307 19.76 -26.88 -6.22
C LEU A 307 21.00 -26.74 -7.10
#